data_AF-A0A1A9HTX7-F1
#
_entry.id   AF-A0A1A9HTX7-F1
#
_cell.length_a   1.000
_cell.length_b   1.000
_cell.length_c   1.000
_cell.angle_alpha   90.00
_cell.angle_beta   90.00
_cell.angle_gamma   90.00
#
_symmetry.space_group_name_H-M   'P 1'
#
loop_
_entity.id
_entity.type
_entity.pdbx_description
1 polymer ?
#
loop_
_entity_poly.entity_id
_entity_poly.type
_entity_poly.pdbx_seq_one_letter_code
_entity_poly.pdbx_strand_id
1 'polypeptide(L)'
;MAINAIRLAGCSSKMLYLAQQQTQQVSKTNCFKAFFLNPQNKLARFITLSKASDKVIKCTRAIAECTSGILQETQCHGEALIVANKISKTLKIAREVVALPNVFSGALPSCVLATKSCYQHAREVYATNPKFTPDYFPTKYNQFRLQRGDYALLAAKDACFALSSLTYSLTFGVLRPTMFVNNLTVEPFLPPEVKANFITAVVGLMTINHATVILGNVMGLVLEMSAYKRAIASINSPVPVEMFQFDSGKQQTGYCALLMPELQCDAIRSLRREHVAIMKKSILSIVEKGLELICDGLKLIPMPLTSGCNLAITGCLIAASSAVGTYSIWTSLEVKPK
;
A
#
# COMPACT_ATOMS: atom_id res chain seq x y z
N MET A 1 4.10 -22.92 -12.00
CA MET A 1 3.57 -23.16 -13.37
C MET A 1 2.47 -22.15 -13.72
N ALA A 2 2.79 -20.84 -13.74
CA ALA A 2 1.81 -19.76 -13.94
C ALA A 2 2.31 -18.67 -14.93
N ILE A 3 3.26 -19.03 -15.80
CA ILE A 3 3.92 -18.12 -16.76
C ILE A 3 3.53 -18.45 -18.21
N ASN A 4 2.74 -19.50 -18.46
CA ASN A 4 2.48 -20.00 -19.81
C ASN A 4 1.20 -19.49 -20.48
N ALA A 5 0.35 -18.74 -19.78
CA ALA A 5 -0.97 -18.33 -20.31
C ALA A 5 -1.07 -16.85 -20.70
N ILE A 6 -0.07 -16.02 -20.40
CA ILE A 6 0.08 -14.64 -20.90
C ILE A 6 0.98 -14.66 -22.15
N ARG A 7 0.77 -15.64 -23.03
CA ARG A 7 1.65 -15.92 -24.18
C ARG A 7 1.11 -15.43 -25.53
N LEU A 8 -0.13 -14.95 -25.64
CA LEU A 8 -0.79 -14.83 -26.95
C LEU A 8 -1.74 -13.63 -27.19
N ALA A 9 -1.65 -12.52 -26.45
CA ALA A 9 -2.47 -11.35 -26.79
C ALA A 9 -1.73 -10.02 -26.55
N GLY A 10 -1.18 -9.43 -27.61
CA GLY A 10 -0.87 -7.98 -27.64
C GLY A 10 0.46 -7.51 -28.23
N CYS A 11 1.39 -8.39 -28.64
CA CYS A 11 2.59 -8.01 -29.40
C CYS A 11 3.12 -9.25 -30.16
N SER A 12 2.59 -9.49 -31.38
CA SER A 12 2.50 -10.84 -31.98
C SER A 12 3.78 -11.46 -32.56
N SER A 13 5.01 -11.00 -32.27
CA SER A 13 6.21 -11.69 -32.80
C SER A 13 7.48 -11.65 -31.97
N LYS A 14 7.60 -10.78 -30.96
CA LYS A 14 8.85 -10.67 -30.17
C LYS A 14 8.81 -11.37 -28.81
N MET A 15 7.65 -11.86 -28.37
CA MET A 15 7.55 -12.68 -27.15
C MET A 15 7.93 -14.15 -27.35
N LEU A 16 7.98 -14.63 -28.60
CA LEU A 16 8.23 -16.04 -28.92
C LEU A 16 9.71 -16.47 -28.75
N TYR A 17 10.65 -15.54 -28.87
CA TYR A 17 12.10 -15.87 -28.84
C TYR A 17 12.69 -16.02 -27.43
N LEU A 18 11.97 -15.60 -26.38
CA LEU A 18 12.53 -15.39 -25.04
C LEU A 18 12.28 -16.53 -24.05
N ALA A 19 11.56 -17.58 -24.44
CA ALA A 19 11.34 -18.75 -23.59
C ALA A 19 12.57 -19.66 -23.45
N GLN A 20 13.62 -19.44 -24.26
CA GLN A 20 14.80 -20.30 -24.31
C GLN A 20 16.03 -19.73 -23.56
N GLN A 21 16.02 -18.46 -23.15
CA GLN A 21 17.19 -17.78 -22.55
C GLN A 21 17.10 -17.50 -21.04
N GLN A 22 16.02 -17.86 -20.34
CA GLN A 22 15.88 -17.59 -18.89
C GLN A 22 16.63 -18.56 -17.97
N THR A 23 17.81 -19.03 -18.39
CA THR A 23 18.84 -19.47 -17.44
C THR A 23 19.90 -18.38 -17.41
N GLN A 24 20.00 -17.68 -16.28
CA GLN A 24 21.01 -16.68 -15.93
C GLN A 24 20.90 -15.30 -16.59
N GLN A 25 20.14 -14.41 -15.94
CA GLN A 25 20.55 -13.01 -15.85
C GLN A 25 20.33 -12.50 -14.41
N VAL A 26 21.38 -12.65 -13.59
CA VAL A 26 21.49 -12.00 -12.29
C VAL A 26 21.73 -10.51 -12.58
N SER A 27 20.66 -9.71 -12.59
CA SER A 27 20.82 -8.25 -12.63
C SER A 27 21.59 -7.83 -11.38
N LYS A 28 22.66 -7.04 -11.52
CA LYS A 28 23.38 -6.43 -10.39
C LYS A 28 22.38 -5.64 -9.53
N THR A 29 21.91 -6.24 -8.45
CA THR A 29 21.02 -5.61 -7.49
C THR A 29 21.84 -4.56 -6.73
N ASN A 30 21.44 -3.29 -6.84
CA ASN A 30 21.95 -2.20 -6.01
C ASN A 30 22.06 -2.67 -4.55
N CYS A 31 23.22 -2.55 -3.92
CA CYS A 31 23.50 -3.06 -2.58
C CYS A 31 22.48 -2.51 -1.55
N PHE A 32 22.03 -1.26 -1.72
CA PHE A 32 20.95 -0.65 -0.95
C PHE A 32 19.60 -1.37 -1.13
N LYS A 33 19.25 -1.74 -2.36
CA LYS A 33 18.02 -2.49 -2.68
C LYS A 33 18.08 -3.90 -2.08
N ALA A 34 19.24 -4.55 -2.15
CA ALA A 34 19.47 -5.85 -1.53
C ALA A 34 19.46 -5.78 0.01
N PHE A 35 19.94 -4.68 0.59
CA PHE A 35 19.99 -4.50 2.04
C PHE A 35 18.60 -4.23 2.66
N PHE A 36 17.77 -3.38 2.04
CA PHE A 36 16.46 -3.02 2.60
C PHE A 36 15.29 -3.88 2.09
N LEU A 37 15.38 -4.43 0.88
CA LEU A 37 14.22 -5.01 0.18
C LEU A 37 14.36 -6.51 -0.15
N ASN A 38 15.49 -7.16 0.14
CA ASN A 38 15.59 -8.60 -0.01
C ASN A 38 14.84 -9.29 1.14
N PRO A 39 13.74 -10.03 0.90
CA PRO A 39 12.95 -10.68 1.94
C PRO A 39 13.71 -11.77 2.72
N GLN A 40 14.87 -12.23 2.22
CA GLN A 40 15.76 -13.14 2.95
C GLN A 40 16.75 -12.41 3.87
N ASN A 41 16.84 -11.07 3.79
CA ASN A 41 17.66 -10.27 4.69
C ASN A 41 17.02 -10.22 6.09
N LYS A 42 17.85 -10.40 7.13
CA LYS A 42 17.45 -10.27 8.54
C LYS A 42 16.78 -8.91 8.81
N LEU A 43 17.24 -7.83 8.17
CA LEU A 43 16.67 -6.49 8.30
C LEU A 43 15.26 -6.41 7.67
N ALA A 44 15.04 -6.95 6.48
CA ALA A 44 13.71 -6.98 5.85
C ALA A 44 12.71 -7.84 6.64
N ARG A 45 13.16 -8.94 7.24
CA ARG A 45 12.34 -9.76 8.16
C ARG A 45 12.01 -8.99 9.43
N PHE A 46 12.98 -8.30 10.03
CA PHE A 46 12.77 -7.42 11.18
C PHE A 46 11.77 -6.30 10.86
N ILE A 47 11.88 -5.66 9.70
CA ILE A 47 10.95 -4.61 9.24
C ILE A 47 9.52 -5.15 9.03
N THR A 48 9.40 -6.39 8.54
CA THR A 48 8.09 -7.02 8.35
C THR A 48 7.46 -7.38 9.70
N LEU A 49 8.27 -7.90 10.63
CA LEU A 49 7.86 -8.17 12.00
C LEU A 49 7.48 -6.87 12.72
N SER A 50 8.24 -5.77 12.57
CA SER A 50 7.95 -4.49 13.22
C SER A 50 6.63 -3.87 12.75
N LYS A 51 6.24 -4.07 11.48
CA LYS A 51 4.93 -3.66 10.96
C LYS A 51 3.78 -4.45 11.58
N ALA A 52 3.94 -5.78 11.71
CA ALA A 52 2.97 -6.61 12.40
C ALA A 52 2.87 -6.24 13.89
N SER A 53 4.01 -6.02 14.54
CA SER A 53 4.08 -5.57 15.94
C SER A 53 3.44 -4.19 16.14
N ASP A 54 3.67 -3.20 15.28
CA ASP A 54 2.99 -1.89 15.36
C ASP A 54 1.46 -2.05 15.31
N LYS A 55 0.95 -2.92 14.43
CA LYS A 55 -0.49 -3.19 14.33
C LYS A 55 -1.07 -3.87 15.57
N VAL A 56 -0.38 -4.87 16.12
CA VAL A 56 -0.80 -5.54 17.35
C VAL A 56 -0.77 -4.56 18.53
N ILE A 57 0.32 -3.82 18.72
CA ILE A 57 0.45 -2.80 19.77
C ILE A 57 -0.66 -1.75 19.62
N LYS A 58 -0.92 -1.27 18.40
CA LYS A 58 -2.00 -0.32 18.12
C LYS A 58 -3.37 -0.90 18.48
N CYS A 59 -3.62 -2.16 18.15
CA CYS A 59 -4.87 -2.87 18.48
C CYS A 59 -5.07 -2.98 19.99
N THR A 60 -4.10 -3.55 20.71
CA THR A 60 -4.19 -3.74 22.16
C THR A 60 -4.32 -2.41 22.90
N ARG A 61 -3.61 -1.38 22.45
CA ARG A 61 -3.74 -0.02 22.98
C ARG A 61 -5.15 0.52 22.78
N ALA A 62 -5.73 0.33 21.59
CA ALA A 62 -7.06 0.82 21.26
C ALA A 62 -8.17 0.08 22.02
N ILE A 63 -7.99 -1.22 22.27
CA ILE A 63 -8.86 -1.99 23.18
C ILE A 63 -8.78 -1.40 24.59
N ALA A 64 -7.58 -1.13 25.10
CA ALA A 64 -7.41 -0.52 26.42
C ALA A 64 -8.00 0.91 26.51
N GLU A 65 -7.86 1.72 25.45
CA GLU A 65 -8.55 3.02 25.32
C GLU A 65 -10.08 2.82 25.36
N CYS A 66 -10.60 1.87 24.58
CA CYS A 66 -12.02 1.55 24.54
C CYS A 66 -12.56 1.14 25.92
N THR A 67 -11.89 0.20 26.58
CA THR A 67 -12.22 -0.27 27.93
C THR A 67 -12.17 0.88 28.94
N SER A 68 -11.14 1.73 28.89
CA SER A 68 -11.06 2.89 29.77
C SER A 68 -12.21 3.88 29.54
N GLY A 69 -12.61 4.11 28.28
CA GLY A 69 -13.72 4.99 27.95
C GLY A 69 -15.06 4.46 28.47
N ILE A 70 -15.33 3.16 28.27
CA ILE A 70 -16.53 2.50 28.80
C ILE A 70 -16.58 2.60 30.33
N LEU A 71 -15.48 2.27 31.01
CA LEU A 71 -15.42 2.32 32.47
C LEU A 71 -15.60 3.74 33.03
N GLN A 72 -15.12 4.77 32.33
CA GLN A 72 -15.37 6.17 32.70
C GLN A 72 -16.84 6.54 32.57
N GLU A 73 -17.48 6.12 31.47
CA GLU A 73 -18.88 6.42 31.20
C GLU A 73 -19.82 5.68 32.17
N THR A 74 -19.47 4.43 32.54
CA THR A 74 -20.22 3.65 33.52
C THR A 74 -19.82 3.97 34.97
N GLN A 75 -19.08 5.05 35.21
CA GLN A 75 -18.63 5.52 36.54
C GLN A 75 -17.86 4.46 37.36
N CYS A 76 -17.22 3.52 36.68
CA CYS A 76 -16.45 2.44 37.27
C CYS A 76 -14.98 2.85 37.45
N HIS A 77 -14.68 3.54 38.55
CA HIS A 77 -13.36 4.14 38.82
C HIS A 77 -12.36 3.23 39.58
N GLY A 78 -12.61 1.93 39.63
CA GLY A 78 -11.79 0.95 40.35
C GLY A 78 -10.47 0.57 39.66
N GLU A 79 -9.83 -0.48 40.17
CA GLU A 79 -8.53 -0.99 39.70
C GLU A 79 -8.49 -1.26 38.19
N ALA A 80 -9.59 -1.76 37.61
CA ALA A 80 -9.71 -2.02 36.18
C ALA A 80 -9.46 -0.77 35.31
N LEU A 81 -9.95 0.40 35.74
CA LEU A 81 -9.73 1.67 35.03
C LEU A 81 -8.26 2.10 35.11
N ILE A 82 -7.62 1.89 36.27
CA ILE A 82 -6.20 2.18 36.47
C ILE A 82 -5.34 1.30 35.55
N VAL A 83 -5.64 -0.01 35.51
CA VAL A 83 -4.93 -0.98 34.67
C VAL A 83 -5.12 -0.65 33.18
N ALA A 84 -6.35 -0.39 32.73
CA ALA A 84 -6.62 -0.03 31.34
C ALA A 84 -5.86 1.25 30.92
N ASN A 85 -5.85 2.27 31.78
CA ASN A 85 -5.08 3.50 31.52
C ASN A 85 -3.58 3.27 31.49
N LYS A 86 -3.03 2.43 32.39
CA LYS A 86 -1.61 2.06 32.38
C LYS A 86 -1.25 1.34 31.08
N ILE A 87 -2.04 0.33 30.67
CA ILE A 87 -1.81 -0.41 29.42
C ILE A 87 -1.84 0.54 28.22
N SER A 88 -2.86 1.40 28.11
CA SER A 88 -2.97 2.37 27.02
C SER A 88 -1.75 3.30 26.96
N LYS A 89 -1.34 3.87 28.10
CA LYS A 89 -0.17 4.77 28.19
C LYS A 89 1.13 4.05 27.81
N THR A 90 1.38 2.87 28.37
CA THR A 90 2.59 2.08 28.09
C THR A 90 2.67 1.69 26.62
N LEU A 91 1.57 1.21 26.04
CA LEU A 91 1.53 0.82 24.63
C LEU A 91 1.62 2.02 23.68
N LYS A 92 1.14 3.21 24.09
CA LYS A 92 1.35 4.45 23.34
C LYS A 92 2.86 4.75 23.22
N ILE A 93 3.59 4.68 24.34
CA ILE A 93 5.04 4.91 24.36
C ILE A 93 5.77 3.85 23.52
N ALA A 94 5.45 2.56 23.74
CA ALA A 94 6.07 1.47 22.98
C ALA A 94 5.87 1.64 21.47
N ARG A 95 4.67 2.07 21.05
CA ARG A 95 4.36 2.33 19.65
C ARG A 95 5.17 3.49 19.07
N GLU A 96 5.38 4.57 19.82
CA GLU A 96 6.19 5.71 19.36
C GLU A 96 7.64 5.27 19.06
N VAL A 97 8.19 4.36 19.86
CA VAL A 97 9.52 3.76 19.60
C VAL A 97 9.49 2.78 18.42
N VAL A 98 8.50 1.89 18.34
CA VAL A 98 8.39 0.90 17.25
C VAL A 98 8.10 1.54 15.88
N ALA A 99 7.46 2.71 15.86
CA ALA A 99 7.16 3.43 14.63
C ALA A 99 8.40 4.08 14.00
N LEU A 100 9.43 4.44 14.79
CA LEU A 100 10.66 5.07 14.29
C LEU A 100 11.39 4.21 13.22
N PRO A 101 11.66 2.91 13.46
CA PRO A 101 12.20 2.04 12.43
C PRO A 101 11.36 2.01 11.14
N ASN A 102 10.03 2.11 11.24
CA ASN A 102 9.15 2.11 10.07
C ASN A 102 9.28 3.41 9.25
N VAL A 103 9.69 4.52 9.85
CA VAL A 103 10.01 5.77 9.15
C VAL A 103 11.23 5.57 8.26
N PHE A 104 12.35 5.12 8.84
CA PHE A 104 13.62 5.00 8.13
C PHE A 104 13.62 3.87 7.11
N SER A 105 13.00 2.74 7.45
CA SER A 105 13.01 1.54 6.60
C SER A 105 11.85 1.46 5.61
N GLY A 106 10.81 2.26 5.82
CA GLY A 106 9.57 2.21 5.05
C GLY A 106 9.18 3.56 4.46
N ALA A 107 8.81 4.51 5.32
CA ALA A 107 8.18 5.76 4.88
C ALA A 107 9.11 6.64 4.04
N LEU A 108 10.35 6.90 4.50
CA LEU A 108 11.29 7.74 3.74
C LEU A 108 11.64 7.15 2.36
N PRO A 109 12.05 5.85 2.24
CA PRO A 109 12.25 5.25 0.92
C PRO A 109 11.00 5.29 0.04
N SER A 110 9.82 5.04 0.61
CA SER A 110 8.55 5.07 -0.13
C SER A 110 8.24 6.47 -0.63
N CYS A 111 8.52 7.50 0.16
CA CYS A 111 8.35 8.90 -0.25
C CYS A 111 9.21 9.23 -1.47
N VAL A 112 10.50 8.87 -1.43
CA VAL A 112 11.44 9.14 -2.53
C VAL A 112 11.02 8.39 -3.80
N LEU A 113 10.69 7.11 -3.68
CA LEU A 113 10.27 6.29 -4.80
C LEU A 113 8.96 6.80 -5.41
N ALA A 114 7.95 7.07 -4.58
CA ALA A 114 6.65 7.57 -5.03
C ALA A 114 6.79 8.96 -5.68
N THR A 115 7.63 9.85 -5.14
CA THR A 115 7.89 11.16 -5.75
C THR A 115 8.53 11.02 -7.12
N LYS A 116 9.53 10.14 -7.25
CA LYS A 116 10.19 9.86 -8.53
C LYS A 116 9.22 9.27 -9.55
N SER A 117 8.40 8.28 -9.14
CA SER A 117 7.39 7.67 -10.00
C SER A 117 6.30 8.66 -10.40
N CYS A 118 5.85 9.51 -9.47
CA CYS A 118 4.90 10.58 -9.77
C CYS A 118 5.44 11.53 -10.84
N TYR A 119 6.71 11.97 -10.72
CA TYR A 119 7.33 12.82 -11.72
C TYR A 119 7.45 12.14 -13.08
N GLN A 120 7.84 10.86 -13.10
CA GLN A 120 7.91 10.07 -14.34
C GLN A 120 6.54 9.96 -15.01
N HIS A 121 5.50 9.59 -14.27
CA HIS A 121 4.14 9.46 -14.81
C HIS A 121 3.57 10.82 -15.26
N ALA A 122 3.79 11.89 -14.49
CA ALA A 122 3.36 13.23 -14.88
C ALA A 122 4.04 13.67 -16.18
N ARG A 123 5.34 13.39 -16.36
CA ARG A 123 6.05 13.68 -17.60
C ARG A 123 5.43 12.95 -18.81
N GLU A 124 5.02 11.69 -18.65
CA GLU A 124 4.36 10.92 -19.71
C GLU A 124 2.97 11.45 -20.07
N VAL A 125 2.25 12.08 -19.11
CA VAL A 125 0.96 12.76 -19.40
C VAL A 125 1.16 13.89 -20.41
N TYR A 126 2.22 14.67 -20.26
CA TYR A 126 2.52 15.85 -21.08
C TYR A 126 3.45 15.56 -22.26
N ALA A 127 3.85 14.30 -22.47
CA ALA A 127 4.68 13.93 -23.60
C ALA A 127 3.93 14.12 -24.93
N THR A 128 4.52 14.88 -25.85
CA THR A 128 3.99 15.16 -27.19
C THR A 128 3.97 13.91 -28.08
N ASN A 129 4.96 13.04 -27.88
CA ASN A 129 5.00 11.67 -28.41
C ASN A 129 5.29 10.75 -27.23
N PRO A 130 4.29 10.11 -26.59
CA PRO A 130 4.57 9.12 -25.58
C PRO A 130 5.46 8.07 -26.22
N LYS A 131 6.68 7.90 -25.70
CA LYS A 131 7.55 6.81 -26.14
C LYS A 131 6.88 5.54 -25.67
N PHE A 132 6.04 4.98 -26.54
CA PHE A 132 5.62 3.60 -26.47
C PHE A 132 6.86 2.76 -26.82
N THR A 133 7.81 2.70 -25.89
CA THR A 133 8.85 1.69 -25.92
C THR A 133 8.20 0.46 -25.31
N PRO A 134 7.76 -0.53 -26.10
CA PRO A 134 7.52 -1.84 -25.55
C PRO A 134 8.85 -2.29 -24.94
N ASP A 135 8.95 -2.20 -23.61
CA ASP A 135 10.06 -2.81 -22.91
C ASP A 135 10.06 -4.28 -23.33
N TYR A 136 11.22 -4.76 -23.80
CA TYR A 136 11.42 -6.12 -24.32
C TYR A 136 11.17 -7.22 -23.27
N PHE A 137 10.79 -6.84 -22.04
CA PHE A 137 10.55 -7.72 -20.91
C PHE A 137 9.05 -7.86 -20.61
N PRO A 138 8.57 -9.08 -20.30
CA PRO A 138 7.18 -9.29 -19.92
C PRO A 138 6.86 -8.50 -18.65
N THR A 139 6.03 -7.47 -18.79
CA THR A 139 5.47 -6.68 -17.70
C THR A 139 4.07 -7.20 -17.33
N LYS A 140 3.63 -6.98 -16.09
CA LYS A 140 2.28 -7.41 -15.67
C LYS A 140 1.20 -6.71 -16.49
N TYR A 141 0.04 -7.33 -16.72
CA TYR A 141 -1.05 -6.71 -17.50
C TYR A 141 -1.44 -5.32 -16.93
N ASN A 142 -1.44 -5.19 -15.61
CA ASN A 142 -1.73 -3.95 -14.90
C ASN A 142 -0.55 -2.98 -14.84
N GLN A 143 0.52 -3.22 -15.60
CA GLN A 143 1.63 -2.31 -15.87
C GLN A 143 1.59 -1.78 -17.31
N PHE A 144 0.78 -2.36 -18.20
CA PHE A 144 0.55 -1.80 -19.52
C PHE A 144 -0.22 -0.47 -19.40
N ARG A 145 0.34 0.57 -20.01
CA ARG A 145 -0.22 1.92 -20.06
C ARG A 145 -0.49 2.23 -21.51
N LEU A 146 -1.76 2.42 -21.84
CA LEU A 146 -2.18 2.60 -23.23
C LEU A 146 -2.64 4.04 -23.50
N GLN A 147 -3.00 4.78 -22.45
CA GLN A 147 -3.65 6.09 -22.57
C GLN A 147 -3.06 7.11 -21.61
N ARG A 148 -3.10 8.41 -21.99
CA ARG A 148 -2.72 9.52 -21.12
C ARG A 148 -3.47 9.53 -19.78
N GLY A 149 -4.74 9.12 -19.78
CA GLY A 149 -5.54 8.99 -18.56
C GLY A 149 -4.97 7.96 -17.57
N ASP A 150 -4.36 6.87 -18.04
CA ASP A 150 -3.72 5.88 -17.17
C ASP A 150 -2.50 6.50 -16.44
N TYR A 151 -1.70 7.31 -17.16
CA TYR A 151 -0.57 8.01 -16.57
C TYR A 151 -0.99 9.11 -15.59
N ALA A 152 -2.09 9.82 -15.87
CA ALA A 152 -2.64 10.82 -14.95
C ALA A 152 -3.12 10.21 -13.64
N LEU A 153 -3.86 9.09 -13.70
CA LEU A 153 -4.29 8.35 -12.52
C LEU A 153 -3.12 7.77 -11.72
N LEU A 154 -2.06 7.33 -12.41
CA LEU A 154 -0.84 6.86 -11.74
C LEU A 154 -0.08 7.98 -11.06
N ALA A 155 0.09 9.12 -11.73
CA ALA A 155 0.72 10.29 -11.14
C ALA A 155 -0.04 10.74 -9.89
N ALA A 156 -1.38 10.79 -9.96
CA ALA A 156 -2.23 11.11 -8.81
C ALA A 156 -2.09 10.10 -7.67
N LYS A 157 -2.08 8.79 -7.99
CA LYS A 157 -1.85 7.72 -7.02
C LYS A 157 -0.50 7.84 -6.32
N ASP A 158 0.57 8.08 -7.08
CA ASP A 158 1.93 8.18 -6.54
C ASP A 158 2.11 9.46 -5.73
N ALA A 159 1.50 10.58 -6.15
CA ALA A 159 1.45 11.81 -5.36
C ALA A 159 0.78 11.57 -4.00
N CYS A 160 -0.34 10.84 -3.98
CA CYS A 160 -1.03 10.47 -2.75
C CYS A 160 -0.13 9.63 -1.83
N PHE A 161 0.58 8.63 -2.36
CA PHE A 161 1.49 7.82 -1.55
C PHE A 161 2.75 8.55 -1.11
N ALA A 162 3.25 9.50 -1.90
CA ALA A 162 4.33 10.39 -1.50
C ALA A 162 3.89 11.27 -0.31
N LEU A 163 2.72 11.90 -0.41
CA LEU A 163 2.17 12.75 0.65
C LEU A 163 1.85 11.94 1.92
N SER A 164 1.29 10.73 1.77
CA SER A 164 1.12 9.81 2.90
C SER A 164 2.48 9.49 3.56
N SER A 165 3.48 9.11 2.77
CA SER A 165 4.80 8.77 3.32
C SER A 165 5.47 9.96 4.02
N LEU A 166 5.33 11.16 3.47
CA LEU A 166 5.83 12.40 4.05
C LEU A 166 5.13 12.73 5.37
N THR A 167 3.80 12.73 5.40
CA THR A 167 3.01 13.02 6.61
C THR A 167 3.25 11.99 7.71
N TYR A 168 3.43 10.70 7.36
CA TYR A 168 3.85 9.67 8.31
C TYR A 168 5.23 9.96 8.89
N SER A 169 6.19 10.33 8.03
CA SER A 169 7.57 10.63 8.44
C SER A 169 7.65 11.87 9.34
N LEU A 170 6.90 12.93 9.02
CA LEU A 170 6.81 14.12 9.88
C LEU A 170 6.18 13.76 11.23
N THR A 171 5.12 12.95 11.23
CA THR A 171 4.43 12.57 12.47
C THR A 171 5.31 11.69 13.36
N PHE A 172 5.81 10.58 12.84
CA PHE A 172 6.51 9.56 13.62
C PHE A 172 8.02 9.72 13.65
N GLY A 173 8.60 10.50 12.75
CA GLY A 173 10.04 10.79 12.71
C GLY A 173 10.42 12.12 13.35
N VAL A 174 9.48 13.08 13.44
CA VAL A 174 9.77 14.42 13.98
C VAL A 174 8.87 14.77 15.17
N LEU A 175 7.56 14.92 14.95
CA LEU A 175 6.67 15.48 15.99
C LEU A 175 6.54 14.58 17.22
N ARG A 176 6.24 13.28 17.01
CA ARG A 176 6.09 12.30 18.10
C ARG A 176 7.39 12.10 18.89
N PRO A 177 8.55 11.89 18.25
CA PRO A 177 9.83 11.84 18.96
C PRO A 177 10.14 13.12 19.74
N THR A 178 9.89 14.30 19.16
CA THR A 178 10.13 15.58 19.85
C THR A 178 9.26 15.70 21.11
N MET A 179 7.96 15.38 21.00
CA MET A 179 7.07 15.35 22.16
C MET A 179 7.48 14.29 23.19
N PHE A 180 7.95 13.14 22.73
CA PHE A 180 8.42 12.06 23.60
C PHE A 180 9.62 12.50 24.42
N VAL A 181 10.66 13.05 23.77
CA VAL A 181 11.84 13.59 24.46
C VAL A 181 11.45 14.71 25.42
N ASN A 182 10.57 15.63 25.00
CA ASN A 182 10.07 16.70 25.87
C ASN A 182 9.35 16.20 27.14
N ASN A 183 8.70 15.03 27.07
CA ASN A 183 8.04 14.45 28.24
C ASN A 183 9.00 13.63 29.12
N LEU A 184 10.18 13.27 28.62
CA LEU A 184 11.21 12.55 29.37
C LEU A 184 12.22 13.48 30.04
N THR A 185 12.41 14.68 29.52
CA THR A 185 13.29 15.68 30.13
C THR A 185 12.73 16.19 31.45
N VAL A 186 13.59 16.29 32.47
CA VAL A 186 13.25 16.81 33.81
C VAL A 186 12.64 18.21 33.72
N GLU A 187 13.18 19.03 32.81
CA GLU A 187 12.63 20.32 32.43
C GLU A 187 12.11 20.23 30.98
N PRO A 188 10.78 20.18 30.77
CA PRO A 188 10.20 20.21 29.43
C PRO A 188 10.63 21.48 28.67
N PHE A 189 11.28 21.30 27.52
CA PHE A 189 11.79 22.41 26.70
C PHE A 189 10.73 23.04 25.79
N LEU A 190 9.58 22.38 25.59
CA LEU A 190 8.44 22.91 24.84
C LEU A 190 7.45 23.60 25.78
N PRO A 191 7.12 24.88 25.52
CA PRO A 191 6.02 25.56 26.20
C PRO A 191 4.69 24.80 26.04
N PRO A 192 3.76 24.89 27.02
CA PRO A 192 2.47 24.20 26.97
C PRO A 192 1.66 24.48 25.70
N GLU A 193 1.68 25.72 25.21
CA GLU A 193 1.00 26.14 23.98
C GLU A 193 1.58 25.45 22.73
N VAL A 194 2.91 25.39 22.64
CA VAL A 194 3.61 24.69 21.54
C VAL A 194 3.32 23.20 21.60
N LYS A 195 3.29 22.62 22.81
CA LYS A 195 2.92 21.22 23.01
C LYS A 195 1.48 20.93 22.53
N ALA A 196 0.53 21.80 22.83
CA ALA A 196 -0.84 21.68 22.35
C ALA A 196 -0.90 21.75 20.81
N ASN A 197 -0.16 22.68 20.20
CA ASN A 197 -0.06 22.81 18.75
C ASN A 197 0.54 21.57 18.08
N PHE A 198 1.54 20.93 18.71
CA PHE A 198 2.10 19.66 18.21
C PHE A 198 1.07 18.53 18.22
N ILE A 199 0.23 18.45 19.26
CA ILE A 199 -0.84 17.44 19.34
C ILE A 199 -1.83 17.65 18.19
N THR A 200 -2.27 18.90 17.98
CA THR A 200 -3.17 19.26 16.87
C THR A 200 -2.54 18.98 15.51
N ALA A 201 -1.26 19.34 15.32
CA ALA A 201 -0.53 19.10 14.08
C ALA A 201 -0.40 17.59 13.78
N VAL A 202 -0.15 16.77 14.80
CA VAL A 202 -0.13 15.30 14.66
C VAL A 202 -1.48 14.77 14.20
N VAL A 203 -2.59 15.25 14.76
CA VAL A 203 -3.93 14.82 14.31
C VAL A 203 -4.13 15.23 12.85
N GLY A 204 -3.87 16.49 12.50
CA GLY A 204 -4.02 16.99 11.12
C GLY A 204 -3.16 16.24 10.10
N LEU A 205 -1.87 15.99 10.41
CA LEU A 205 -1.00 15.21 9.52
C LEU A 205 -1.48 13.77 9.35
N MET A 206 -2.00 13.14 10.41
CA MET A 206 -2.56 11.79 10.32
C MET A 206 -3.88 11.76 9.52
N THR A 207 -4.71 12.80 9.61
CA THR A 207 -5.89 12.96 8.74
C THR A 207 -5.48 13.00 7.27
N ILE A 208 -4.50 13.84 6.92
CA ILE A 208 -3.97 13.92 5.55
C ILE A 208 -3.36 12.57 5.14
N ASN A 209 -2.60 11.93 6.04
CA ASN A 209 -2.03 10.61 5.80
C ASN A 209 -3.08 9.57 5.40
N HIS A 210 -4.14 9.45 6.20
CA HIS A 210 -5.19 8.46 5.97
C HIS A 210 -6.01 8.78 4.72
N ALA A 211 -6.38 10.04 4.53
CA ALA A 211 -7.12 10.48 3.34
C ALA A 211 -6.35 10.21 2.05
N THR A 212 -5.05 10.51 2.02
CA THR A 212 -4.21 10.28 0.84
C THR A 212 -4.02 8.79 0.56
N VAL A 213 -3.90 7.92 1.57
CA VAL A 213 -3.88 6.47 1.34
C VAL A 213 -5.20 5.98 0.73
N ILE A 214 -6.34 6.48 1.21
CA ILE A 214 -7.65 6.12 0.63
C ILE A 214 -7.71 6.54 -0.83
N LEU A 215 -7.42 7.82 -1.13
CA LEU A 215 -7.46 8.34 -2.49
C LEU A 215 -6.50 7.60 -3.42
N GLY A 216 -5.26 7.34 -2.98
CA GLY A 216 -4.28 6.58 -3.77
C GLY A 216 -4.75 5.16 -4.08
N ASN A 217 -5.40 4.47 -3.13
CA ASN A 217 -6.00 3.16 -3.37
C ASN A 217 -7.21 3.23 -4.30
N VAL A 218 -8.06 4.26 -4.20
CA VAL A 218 -9.19 4.46 -5.12
C VAL A 218 -8.69 4.66 -6.56
N MET A 219 -7.67 5.51 -6.78
CA MET A 219 -7.06 5.68 -8.10
C MET A 219 -6.44 4.37 -8.60
N GLY A 220 -5.82 3.60 -7.70
CA GLY A 220 -5.31 2.26 -8.00
C GLY A 220 -6.38 1.27 -8.42
N LEU A 221 -7.56 1.30 -7.78
CA LEU A 221 -8.71 0.46 -8.14
C LEU A 221 -9.25 0.80 -9.52
N VAL A 222 -9.40 2.09 -9.83
CA VAL A 222 -9.88 2.55 -11.16
C VAL A 222 -8.93 2.06 -12.26
N LEU A 223 -7.62 2.21 -12.04
CA LEU A 223 -6.59 1.71 -12.96
C LEU A 223 -6.65 0.19 -13.13
N GLU A 224 -6.78 -0.54 -12.03
CA GLU A 224 -6.85 -2.00 -12.03
C GLU A 224 -8.10 -2.51 -12.76
N MET A 225 -9.26 -1.88 -12.53
CA MET A 225 -10.50 -2.20 -13.25
C MET A 225 -10.39 -1.93 -14.75
N SER A 226 -9.77 -0.81 -15.13
CA SER A 226 -9.53 -0.47 -16.54
C SER A 226 -8.57 -1.46 -17.20
N ALA A 227 -7.44 -1.76 -16.54
CA ALA A 227 -6.46 -2.72 -17.01
C ALA A 227 -7.04 -4.14 -17.14
N TYR A 228 -7.83 -4.59 -16.16
CA TYR A 228 -8.48 -5.90 -16.19
C TYR A 228 -9.49 -6.01 -17.35
N LYS A 229 -10.33 -4.99 -17.56
CA LYS A 229 -11.27 -4.96 -18.70
C LYS A 229 -10.54 -5.07 -20.03
N ARG A 230 -9.42 -4.35 -20.20
CA ARG A 230 -8.60 -4.40 -21.42
C ARG A 230 -7.93 -5.75 -21.60
N ALA A 231 -7.39 -6.33 -20.53
CA ALA A 231 -6.79 -7.66 -20.56
C ALA A 231 -7.81 -8.75 -20.94
N ILE A 232 -9.01 -8.75 -20.35
CA ILE A 232 -10.09 -9.68 -20.72
C ILE A 232 -10.52 -9.46 -22.18
N ALA A 233 -10.70 -8.22 -22.61
CA ALA A 233 -11.05 -7.92 -24.00
C ALA A 233 -9.98 -8.42 -24.99
N SER A 234 -8.70 -8.30 -24.65
CA SER A 234 -7.60 -8.82 -25.49
C SER A 234 -7.56 -10.34 -25.58
N ILE A 235 -7.98 -11.05 -24.53
CA ILE A 235 -8.09 -12.51 -24.52
C ILE A 235 -9.27 -12.98 -25.40
N ASN A 236 -10.33 -12.17 -25.46
CA ASN A 236 -11.56 -12.49 -26.20
C ASN A 236 -11.58 -11.92 -27.63
N SER A 237 -10.60 -11.11 -28.01
CA SER A 237 -10.51 -10.52 -29.34
C SER A 237 -9.94 -11.54 -30.33
N PRO A 238 -10.62 -11.82 -31.45
CA PRO A 238 -10.03 -12.60 -32.52
C PRO A 238 -8.84 -11.83 -33.08
N VAL A 239 -7.63 -12.38 -32.96
CA VAL A 239 -6.41 -11.73 -33.46
C VAL A 239 -6.48 -11.67 -34.99
N PRO A 240 -6.51 -10.49 -35.62
CA PRO A 240 -6.26 -10.39 -37.05
C PRO A 240 -4.80 -10.78 -37.30
N VAL A 241 -4.60 -11.73 -38.20
CA VAL A 241 -3.28 -12.20 -38.62
C VAL A 241 -2.64 -11.09 -39.45
N GLU A 242 -1.82 -10.24 -38.84
CA GLU A 242 -0.83 -9.50 -39.61
C GLU A 242 0.29 -10.47 -39.97
N MET A 243 0.39 -10.77 -41.27
CA MET A 243 1.46 -11.58 -41.85
C MET A 243 2.81 -10.89 -41.58
N PHE A 244 3.59 -11.42 -40.66
CA PHE A 244 5.01 -11.08 -40.60
C PHE A 244 5.71 -11.75 -41.79
N GLN A 245 6.05 -10.96 -42.81
CA GLN A 245 7.04 -11.36 -43.80
C GLN A 245 8.38 -11.49 -43.10
N PHE A 246 8.80 -12.72 -42.82
CA PHE A 246 10.21 -12.99 -42.55
C PHE A 246 10.97 -12.92 -43.87
N ASP A 247 12.09 -12.20 -43.86
CA ASP A 247 12.93 -11.82 -45.01
C ASP A 247 13.70 -13.00 -45.63
N SER A 248 13.06 -14.16 -45.71
CA SER A 248 13.65 -15.41 -46.17
C SER A 248 12.60 -16.26 -46.88
N GLY A 249 11.99 -15.72 -47.94
CA GLY A 249 11.42 -16.43 -49.11
C GLY A 249 10.44 -17.60 -48.90
N LYS A 250 10.05 -17.93 -47.66
CA LYS A 250 9.15 -19.01 -47.31
C LYS A 250 8.01 -18.40 -46.51
N GLN A 251 6.90 -18.16 -47.21
CA GLN A 251 5.63 -17.89 -46.56
C GLN A 251 5.24 -19.13 -45.76
N GLN A 252 5.46 -19.09 -44.44
CA GLN A 252 4.79 -20.00 -43.52
C GLN A 252 3.50 -19.31 -43.09
N THR A 253 2.37 -19.79 -43.64
CA THR A 253 1.03 -19.52 -43.13
C THR A 253 0.89 -20.15 -41.75
N GLY A 254 1.28 -19.40 -40.72
CA GLY A 254 1.05 -19.77 -39.33
C GLY A 254 -0.43 -19.60 -39.00
N TYR A 255 -1.16 -20.70 -38.86
CA TYR A 255 -2.53 -20.70 -38.38
C TYR A 255 -2.62 -19.93 -37.06
N CYS A 256 -3.57 -19.00 -37.02
CA CYS A 256 -4.00 -18.32 -35.80
C CYS A 256 -4.56 -19.39 -34.86
N ALA A 257 -3.75 -19.85 -33.91
CA ALA A 257 -4.30 -20.59 -32.79
C ALA A 257 -5.10 -19.56 -31.98
N LEU A 258 -6.42 -19.51 -32.21
CA LEU A 258 -7.37 -19.35 -31.11
C LEU A 258 -6.73 -20.06 -29.91
N LEU A 259 -6.41 -19.34 -28.83
CA LEU A 259 -5.97 -19.98 -27.59
C LEU A 259 -6.93 -21.15 -27.40
N MET A 260 -6.40 -22.39 -27.31
CA MET A 260 -7.26 -23.55 -27.12
C MET A 260 -8.23 -23.22 -25.97
N PRO A 261 -9.53 -23.56 -26.05
CA PRO A 261 -10.53 -23.09 -25.08
C PRO A 261 -10.11 -23.29 -23.62
N GLU A 262 -9.37 -24.36 -23.35
CA GLU A 262 -8.76 -24.69 -22.05
C GLU A 262 -7.69 -23.68 -21.62
N LEU A 263 -6.78 -23.31 -22.52
CA LEU A 263 -5.71 -22.34 -22.29
C LEU A 263 -6.28 -20.91 -22.10
N GLN A 264 -7.36 -20.58 -22.80
CA GLN A 264 -8.12 -19.34 -22.61
C GLN A 264 -8.83 -19.32 -21.24
N CYS A 265 -9.46 -20.42 -20.85
CA CYS A 265 -10.11 -20.57 -19.54
C CYS A 265 -9.10 -20.39 -18.39
N ASP A 266 -7.92 -20.99 -18.50
CA ASP A 266 -6.88 -20.87 -17.47
C ASP A 266 -6.25 -19.48 -17.40
N ALA A 267 -6.07 -18.81 -18.55
CA ALA A 267 -5.65 -17.40 -18.59
C ALA A 267 -6.66 -16.50 -17.86
N ILE A 268 -7.97 -16.66 -18.14
CA ILE A 268 -9.04 -15.90 -17.50
C ILE A 268 -9.09 -16.17 -16.00
N ARG A 269 -9.00 -17.44 -15.58
CA ARG A 269 -8.98 -17.80 -14.14
C ARG A 269 -7.79 -17.19 -13.41
N SER A 270 -6.60 -17.25 -14.02
CA SER A 270 -5.38 -16.67 -13.46
C SER A 270 -5.48 -15.15 -13.33
N LEU A 271 -5.93 -14.47 -14.39
CA LEU A 271 -6.15 -13.03 -14.41
C LEU A 271 -7.18 -12.61 -13.35
N ARG A 272 -8.29 -13.35 -13.24
CA ARG A 272 -9.32 -13.12 -12.20
C ARG A 272 -8.76 -13.27 -10.79
N ARG A 273 -7.90 -14.26 -10.54
CA ARG A 273 -7.26 -14.44 -9.23
C ARG A 273 -6.35 -13.27 -8.88
N GLU A 274 -5.51 -12.82 -9.81
CA GLU A 274 -4.63 -11.65 -9.58
C GLU A 274 -5.45 -10.38 -9.36
N HIS A 275 -6.45 -10.13 -10.20
CA HIS A 275 -7.36 -9.00 -10.07
C HIS A 275 -8.06 -8.99 -8.71
N VAL A 276 -8.68 -10.12 -8.30
CA VAL A 276 -9.36 -10.23 -7.00
C VAL A 276 -8.39 -10.01 -5.84
N ALA A 277 -7.15 -10.50 -5.92
CA ALA A 277 -6.15 -10.27 -4.88
C ALA A 277 -5.79 -8.78 -4.73
N ILE A 278 -5.62 -8.07 -5.85
CA ILE A 278 -5.31 -6.63 -5.86
C ILE A 278 -6.50 -5.81 -5.35
N MET A 279 -7.71 -6.13 -5.81
CA MET A 279 -8.96 -5.50 -5.37
C MET A 279 -9.15 -5.70 -3.86
N LYS A 280 -9.03 -6.94 -3.37
CA LYS A 280 -9.16 -7.27 -1.94
C LYS A 280 -8.18 -6.45 -1.10
N LYS A 281 -6.90 -6.41 -1.50
CA LYS A 281 -5.88 -5.65 -0.77
C LYS A 281 -6.19 -4.16 -0.72
N SER A 282 -6.59 -3.58 -1.84
CA SER A 282 -6.89 -2.15 -1.94
C SER A 282 -8.14 -1.78 -1.13
N ILE A 283 -9.19 -2.61 -1.19
CA ILE A 283 -10.42 -2.43 -0.40
C ILE A 283 -10.13 -2.53 1.10
N LEU A 284 -9.38 -3.54 1.54
CA LEU A 284 -9.00 -3.68 2.95
C LEU A 284 -8.20 -2.46 3.44
N SER A 285 -7.29 -1.93 2.61
CA SER A 285 -6.55 -0.71 2.94
C SER A 285 -7.46 0.52 3.02
N ILE A 286 -8.47 0.63 2.15
CA ILE A 286 -9.45 1.73 2.19
C ILE A 286 -10.29 1.63 3.46
N VAL A 287 -10.77 0.45 3.82
CA VAL A 287 -11.57 0.23 5.04
C VAL A 287 -10.73 0.54 6.29
N GLU A 288 -9.51 0.00 6.36
CA GLU A 288 -8.58 0.26 7.46
C GLU A 288 -8.38 1.77 7.68
N LYS A 289 -8.06 2.50 6.60
CA LYS A 289 -7.77 3.93 6.68
C LYS A 289 -9.02 4.79 6.79
N GLY A 290 -10.16 4.34 6.27
CA GLY A 290 -11.45 5.00 6.44
C GLY A 290 -11.88 5.03 7.90
N LEU A 291 -11.74 3.91 8.62
CA LEU A 291 -11.98 3.85 10.06
C LEU A 291 -11.04 4.80 10.83
N GLU A 292 -9.75 4.82 10.49
CA GLU A 292 -8.77 5.74 11.12
C GLU A 292 -9.08 7.21 10.82
N LEU A 293 -9.54 7.52 9.59
CA LEU A 293 -9.92 8.87 9.19
C LEU A 293 -11.15 9.37 9.93
N ILE A 294 -12.17 8.51 10.14
CA ILE A 294 -13.33 8.85 10.98
C ILE A 294 -12.88 9.19 12.40
N CYS A 295 -11.97 8.40 12.99
CA CYS A 295 -11.41 8.70 14.31
C CYS A 295 -10.69 10.05 14.35
N ASP A 296 -9.98 10.41 13.30
CA ASP A 296 -9.28 11.68 13.25
C ASP A 296 -10.27 12.85 13.09
N GLY A 297 -11.34 12.66 12.33
CA GLY A 297 -12.46 13.60 12.27
C GLY A 297 -13.09 13.86 13.63
N LEU A 298 -13.34 12.83 14.44
CA LEU A 298 -13.85 12.95 15.81
C LEU A 298 -12.90 13.70 16.76
N LYS A 299 -11.60 13.76 16.46
CA LYS A 299 -10.62 14.53 17.24
C LYS A 299 -10.52 15.98 16.79
N LEU A 300 -10.80 16.26 15.52
CA LEU A 300 -10.71 17.60 14.93
C LEU A 300 -12.00 18.39 15.11
N ILE A 301 -13.14 17.71 15.10
CA ILE A 301 -14.46 18.32 15.25
C ILE A 301 -14.86 18.20 16.72
N PRO A 302 -15.09 19.30 17.44
CA PRO A 302 -15.59 19.25 18.80
C PRO A 302 -17.01 18.67 18.80
N MET A 303 -17.14 17.42 19.23
CA MET A 303 -18.42 16.74 19.37
C MET A 303 -18.94 16.93 20.81
N PRO A 304 -20.25 17.08 21.02
CA PRO A 304 -20.85 17.17 22.36
C PRO A 304 -20.93 15.79 23.01
N LEU A 305 -19.79 15.11 23.12
CA LEU A 305 -19.64 13.79 23.73
C LEU A 305 -18.80 13.93 25.01
N THR A 306 -19.10 13.11 26.01
CA THR A 306 -18.23 12.97 27.18
C THR A 306 -16.85 12.47 26.74
N SER A 307 -15.82 12.77 27.52
CA SER A 307 -14.47 12.29 27.24
C SER A 307 -14.39 10.76 27.23
N GLY A 308 -15.13 10.10 28.12
CA GLY A 308 -15.26 8.63 28.18
C GLY A 308 -15.90 8.05 26.93
N CYS A 309 -17.04 8.60 26.48
CA CYS A 309 -17.71 8.18 25.26
C CYS A 309 -16.83 8.36 24.02
N ASN A 310 -16.16 9.52 23.89
CA ASN A 310 -15.26 9.77 22.77
C ASN A 310 -14.07 8.79 22.76
N LEU A 311 -13.50 8.49 23.94
CA LEU A 311 -12.42 7.52 24.08
C LEU A 311 -12.88 6.09 23.75
N ALA A 312 -14.11 5.72 24.10
CA ALA A 312 -14.70 4.44 23.76
C ALA A 312 -14.87 4.27 22.24
N ILE A 313 -15.49 5.25 21.58
CA ILE A 313 -15.74 5.23 20.13
C ILE A 313 -14.42 5.20 19.35
N THR A 314 -13.49 6.10 19.68
CA THR A 314 -12.19 6.15 19.00
C THR A 314 -11.38 4.87 19.24
N GLY A 315 -11.37 4.33 20.46
CA GLY A 315 -10.73 3.05 20.78
C GLY A 315 -11.33 1.89 19.96
N CYS A 316 -12.65 1.79 19.88
CA CYS A 316 -13.35 0.76 19.11
C CYS A 316 -13.00 0.82 17.61
N LEU A 317 -13.12 2.00 16.99
CA LEU A 317 -12.82 2.19 15.58
C LEU A 317 -11.34 1.92 15.25
N ILE A 318 -10.41 2.35 16.10
CA ILE A 318 -8.98 2.07 15.92
C ILE A 318 -8.69 0.57 16.11
N ALA A 319 -9.36 -0.12 17.04
CA ALA A 319 -9.21 -1.56 17.23
C ALA A 319 -9.70 -2.33 15.99
N ALA A 320 -10.90 -1.99 15.48
CA ALA A 320 -11.45 -2.56 14.26
C ALA A 320 -10.52 -2.33 13.06
N SER A 321 -10.02 -1.11 12.87
CA SER A 321 -9.02 -0.80 11.83
C SER A 321 -7.75 -1.64 11.97
N SER A 322 -7.23 -1.76 13.19
CA SER A 322 -6.01 -2.53 13.46
C SER A 322 -6.21 -4.03 13.21
N ALA A 323 -7.40 -4.56 13.47
CA ALA A 323 -7.77 -5.94 13.14
C ALA A 323 -7.80 -6.16 11.61
N VAL A 324 -8.43 -5.24 10.87
CA VAL A 324 -8.44 -5.27 9.38
C VAL A 324 -7.01 -5.23 8.82
N GLY A 325 -6.17 -4.33 9.33
CA GLY A 325 -4.78 -4.22 8.90
C GLY A 325 -3.95 -5.45 9.24
N THR A 326 -4.15 -6.05 10.42
CA THR A 326 -3.48 -7.29 10.83
C THR A 326 -3.89 -8.46 9.94
N TYR A 327 -5.18 -8.59 9.63
CA TYR A 327 -5.70 -9.60 8.70
C TYR A 327 -5.12 -9.42 7.27
N SER A 328 -4.99 -8.18 6.81
CA SER A 328 -4.36 -7.88 5.52
C SER A 328 -2.89 -8.35 5.48
N ILE A 329 -2.13 -8.12 6.56
CA ILE A 329 -0.75 -8.59 6.67
C ILE A 329 -0.72 -10.11 6.72
N TRP A 330 -1.54 -10.75 7.55
CA TRP A 330 -1.58 -12.21 7.71
C TRP A 330 -1.83 -12.92 6.37
N THR A 331 -2.88 -12.50 5.67
CA THR A 331 -3.24 -13.09 4.36
C THR A 331 -2.20 -12.84 3.27
N SER A 332 -1.33 -11.84 3.44
CA SER A 332 -0.21 -11.60 2.52
C SER A 332 1.02 -12.48 2.82
N LEU A 333 1.15 -13.01 4.04
CA LEU A 333 2.25 -13.88 4.46
C LEU A 333 2.02 -15.34 4.05
N GLU A 334 0.77 -15.78 3.93
CA GLU A 334 0.40 -17.14 3.51
C GLU A 334 0.63 -17.42 2.01
N VAL A 335 0.83 -16.39 1.18
CA VAL A 335 1.09 -16.55 -0.26
C VAL A 335 2.58 -16.78 -0.53
N LYS A 336 3.12 -17.90 -0.03
CA LYS A 336 4.31 -18.55 -0.58
C LYS A 336 4.17 -20.07 -0.48
N PRO A 337 3.49 -20.74 -1.44
CA PRO A 337 3.81 -22.14 -1.68
C PRO A 337 5.28 -22.24 -2.10
N LYS A 338 6.03 -23.12 -1.43
CA LYS A 338 7.39 -23.52 -1.80
C LYS A 338 7.42 -24.11 -3.21
#